data_AF-A0A537AMC5-F1
#
_entry.id   AF-A0A537AMC5-F1
#
_cell.length_a   1.000
_cell.length_b   1.000
_cell.length_c   1.000
_cell.angle_alpha   90.00
_cell.angle_beta   90.00
_cell.angle_gamma   90.00
#
_symmetry.space_group_name_H-M   'P 1'
#
loop_
_entity.id
_entity.type
_entity.pdbx_description
1 polymer ?
#
loop_
_entity_poly.entity_id
_entity_poly.type
_entity_poly.pdbx_seq_one_letter_code
_entity_poly.pdbx_strand_id
1 'polypeptide(L)'
;MRPEVMQRLREANDLYSLTRGVLALCQPYGPVHSFRLVHNRGAARVVCFIELESPKQQPALVRALGAKVINGSACLDIPVNEEFGGGDYKVAALPMHQLRREAAAPQVTN
;
A
#
# COMPACT_ATOMS: atom_id res chain seq x y z
N MET A 1 -6.69 5.55 12.95
CA MET A 1 -5.23 5.71 13.13
C MET A 1 -5.01 6.75 14.21
N ARG A 2 -4.00 6.56 15.08
CA ARG A 2 -3.66 7.57 16.09
C ARG A 2 -3.06 8.83 15.44
N PRO A 3 -3.34 10.04 15.95
CA PRO A 3 -2.86 11.29 15.35
C PRO A 3 -1.33 11.37 15.22
N GLU A 4 -0.60 10.89 16.21
CA GLU A 4 0.87 10.96 16.26
C GLU A 4 1.51 10.05 15.20
N VAL A 5 0.88 8.90 14.96
CA VAL A 5 1.27 7.97 13.89
C VAL A 5 0.98 8.58 12.53
N MET A 6 -0.19 9.22 12.37
CA MET A 6 -0.56 9.91 11.13
C MET A 6 0.41 11.04 10.81
N GLN A 7 0.79 11.84 11.81
CA GLN A 7 1.73 12.95 11.63
C GLN A 7 3.12 12.47 11.19
N ARG A 8 3.61 11.36 11.74
CA ARG A 8 4.90 10.80 11.30
C ARG A 8 4.86 10.25 9.89
N LEU A 9 3.75 9.62 9.49
CA LEU A 9 3.64 8.96 8.18
C LEU A 9 3.34 9.95 7.04
N ARG A 10 2.64 11.07 7.31
CA ARG A 10 2.35 12.09 6.29
C ARG A 10 3.57 12.87 5.82
N GLU A 11 4.66 12.84 6.58
CA GLU A 11 5.93 13.51 6.23
C GLU A 11 6.68 12.76 5.12
N ALA A 12 6.30 11.50 4.84
CA ALA A 12 6.84 10.75 3.72
C ALA A 12 6.32 11.32 2.38
N ASN A 13 7.23 11.57 1.45
CA ASN A 13 6.92 12.08 0.11
C ASN A 13 6.90 10.99 -0.97
N ASP A 14 7.36 9.78 -0.61
CA ASP A 14 7.49 8.65 -1.51
C ASP A 14 7.23 7.32 -0.78
N LEU A 15 7.03 6.26 -1.58
CA LEU A 15 6.73 4.93 -1.08
C LEU A 15 7.84 4.31 -0.23
N TYR A 16 9.11 4.62 -0.52
CA TYR A 16 10.24 4.08 0.21
C TYR A 16 10.33 4.68 1.61
N SER A 17 10.26 6.00 1.71
CA SER A 17 10.22 6.75 2.96
C SER A 17 9.02 6.34 3.81
N LEU A 18 7.85 6.15 3.19
CA LEU A 18 6.65 5.68 3.88
C LEU A 18 6.80 4.25 4.40
N THR A 19 7.31 3.34 3.57
CA THR A 19 7.57 1.94 3.95
C THR A 19 8.51 1.86 5.14
N ARG A 20 9.62 2.62 5.10
CA ARG A 20 10.56 2.70 6.23
C ARG A 20 9.89 3.21 7.50
N GLY A 21 9.09 4.26 7.40
CA GLY A 21 8.36 4.81 8.54
C GLY A 21 7.41 3.79 9.17
N VAL A 22 6.65 3.07 8.35
CA VAL A 22 5.72 2.03 8.83
C VAL A 22 6.47 0.86 9.47
N LEU A 23 7.55 0.37 8.86
CA LEU A 23 8.35 -0.73 9.42
C LEU A 23 9.01 -0.35 10.75
N ALA A 24 9.48 0.90 10.90
CA ALA A 24 10.04 1.40 12.15
C ALA A 24 9.00 1.40 13.29
N LEU A 25 7.73 1.72 12.98
CA LEU A 25 6.64 1.64 13.95
C LEU A 25 6.31 0.19 14.36
N CYS A 26 6.64 -0.79 13.52
CA CYS A 26 6.39 -2.21 13.78
C CYS A 26 7.48 -2.86 14.63
N GLN A 27 8.73 -2.36 14.57
CA GLN A 27 9.89 -2.95 15.27
C GLN A 27 9.63 -3.35 16.74
N PRO A 28 8.95 -2.55 17.59
CA PRO A 28 8.71 -2.92 18.98
C PRO A 28 7.82 -4.16 19.18
N TYR A 29 7.08 -4.56 18.16
CA TYR A 29 6.12 -5.68 18.21
C TYR A 29 6.68 -6.97 17.62
N GLY A 30 7.91 -6.92 17.08
CA GLY A 30 8.59 -8.04 16.48
C GLY A 30 8.68 -7.96 14.95
N PRO A 31 9.22 -9.00 14.31
CA PRO A 31 9.43 -9.05 12.88
C PRO A 31 8.10 -9.07 12.11
N VAL A 32 8.11 -8.44 10.95
CA VAL A 32 6.98 -8.39 10.01
C VAL A 32 7.07 -9.60 9.10
N HIS A 33 6.05 -10.45 9.12
CA HIS A 33 5.90 -11.59 8.23
C HIS A 33 5.52 -11.15 6.81
N SER A 34 4.56 -10.23 6.71
CA SER A 34 4.05 -9.74 5.44
C SER A 34 3.74 -8.25 5.53
N PHE A 35 4.17 -7.52 4.51
CA PHE A 35 3.92 -6.10 4.34
C PHE A 35 3.45 -5.85 2.91
N ARG A 36 2.26 -5.27 2.76
CA ARG A 36 1.71 -4.88 1.45
C ARG A 36 1.27 -3.43 1.48
N LEU A 37 1.53 -2.74 0.38
CA LEU A 37 1.17 -1.35 0.20
C LEU A 37 0.40 -1.19 -1.11
N VAL A 38 -0.76 -0.53 -1.05
CA VAL A 38 -1.58 -0.19 -2.21
C VAL A 38 -1.72 1.33 -2.28
N HIS A 39 -1.22 1.93 -3.36
CA HIS A 39 -1.36 3.38 -3.60
C HIS A 39 -2.57 3.63 -4.50
N ASN A 40 -3.60 4.27 -3.95
CA ASN A 40 -4.72 4.81 -4.70
C ASN A 40 -4.48 6.30 -5.00
N ARG A 41 -3.85 6.57 -6.16
CA ARG A 41 -3.55 7.93 -6.63
C ARG A 41 -4.79 8.79 -6.76
N GLY A 42 -5.89 8.22 -7.28
CA GLY A 42 -7.13 8.94 -7.50
C GLY A 42 -7.80 9.44 -6.20
N ALA A 43 -7.44 8.86 -5.05
CA ALA A 43 -7.94 9.28 -3.74
C ALA A 43 -6.87 9.98 -2.89
N ALA A 44 -5.63 10.11 -3.38
CA ALA A 44 -4.47 10.54 -2.59
C ALA A 44 -4.32 9.75 -1.28
N ARG A 45 -4.41 8.40 -1.37
CA ARG A 45 -4.30 7.51 -0.21
C ARG A 45 -3.36 6.34 -0.47
N VAL A 46 -2.63 5.97 0.56
CA VAL A 46 -1.88 4.72 0.63
C VAL A 46 -2.46 3.84 1.71
N VAL A 47 -2.81 2.60 1.36
CA VAL A 47 -3.25 1.58 2.31
C VAL A 47 -2.12 0.60 2.56
N CYS A 48 -1.77 0.39 3.83
CA CYS A 48 -0.77 -0.60 4.25
C CYS A 48 -1.44 -1.75 5.00
N PHE A 49 -1.07 -2.99 4.66
CA PHE A 49 -1.44 -4.20 5.38
C PHE A 49 -0.19 -4.81 6.00
N ILE A 50 -0.23 -5.04 7.31
CA ILE A 50 0.91 -5.53 8.08
C ILE A 50 0.50 -6.78 8.85
N GLU A 51 1.29 -7.84 8.72
CA GLU A 51 1.18 -9.06 9.52
C GLU A 51 2.51 -9.32 10.20
N LEU A 52 2.50 -9.49 11.51
CA LEU A 52 3.69 -9.86 12.28
C LEU A 52 3.92 -11.37 12.20
N GLU A 53 5.18 -11.81 12.32
CA GLU A 53 5.50 -13.24 12.44
C GLU A 53 4.92 -13.86 13.72
N SER A 54 4.72 -13.05 14.76
CA SER A 54 4.03 -13.46 15.98
C SER A 54 2.58 -12.94 15.98
N PRO A 55 1.58 -13.77 15.65
CA PRO A 55 0.17 -13.34 15.66
C PRO A 55 -0.30 -12.85 17.03
N LYS A 56 0.36 -13.28 18.11
CA LYS A 56 0.07 -12.85 19.49
C LYS A 56 0.32 -11.36 19.71
N GLN A 57 1.25 -10.75 18.96
CA GLN A 57 1.56 -9.32 19.05
C GLN A 57 0.68 -8.46 18.14
N GLN A 58 -0.04 -9.06 17.20
CA GLN A 58 -0.89 -8.34 16.24
C GLN A 58 -1.91 -7.41 16.93
N PRO A 59 -2.63 -7.82 18.00
CA PRO A 59 -3.57 -6.92 18.68
C PRO A 59 -2.88 -5.76 19.41
N ALA A 60 -1.63 -5.93 19.86
CA ALA A 60 -0.86 -4.85 20.47
C ALA A 60 -0.45 -3.81 19.42
N LEU A 61 0.05 -4.25 18.27
CA LEU A 61 0.36 -3.39 17.11
C LEU A 61 -0.87 -2.60 16.66
N VAL A 62 -1.99 -3.29 16.43
CA VAL A 62 -3.24 -2.65 15.98
C VAL A 62 -3.66 -1.53 16.92
N ARG A 63 -3.66 -1.79 18.23
CA ARG A 63 -4.04 -0.79 19.25
C ARG A 63 -3.06 0.37 19.29
N ALA A 64 -1.75 0.10 19.20
CA ALA A 64 -0.72 1.12 19.24
C ALA A 64 -0.77 2.06 18.03
N LEU A 65 -1.05 1.54 16.85
CA LEU A 65 -1.17 2.35 15.63
C LEU A 65 -2.57 2.96 15.45
N GLY A 66 -3.56 2.45 16.19
CA GLY A 66 -4.98 2.76 15.95
C GLY A 66 -5.41 2.27 14.55
N ALA A 67 -4.85 1.14 14.12
CA ALA A 67 -5.13 0.52 12.84
C ALA A 67 -6.51 -0.15 12.83
N LYS A 68 -7.07 -0.39 11.64
CA LYS A 68 -8.19 -1.30 11.48
C LYS A 68 -7.67 -2.73 11.36
N VAL A 69 -8.52 -3.73 11.58
CA VAL A 69 -8.20 -5.13 11.28
C VAL A 69 -8.95 -5.53 10.02
N ILE A 70 -8.23 -6.04 9.02
CA ILE A 70 -8.82 -6.57 7.78
C ILE A 70 -8.16 -7.92 7.51
N ASN A 71 -8.96 -9.00 7.48
CA ASN A 71 -8.50 -10.37 7.28
C ASN A 71 -7.33 -10.79 8.20
N GLY A 72 -7.32 -10.30 9.44
CA GLY A 72 -6.26 -10.56 10.42
C GLY A 72 -5.04 -9.63 10.33
N SER A 73 -4.87 -8.89 9.24
CA SER A 73 -3.79 -7.90 9.09
C SER A 73 -4.16 -6.57 9.75
N ALA A 74 -3.15 -5.85 10.25
CA ALA A 74 -3.28 -4.46 10.65
C ALA A 74 -3.33 -3.59 9.40
N CYS A 75 -4.41 -2.81 9.25
CA CYS A 75 -4.66 -1.95 8.11
C CYS A 75 -4.50 -0.48 8.50
N LEU A 76 -3.52 0.18 7.90
CA LEU A 76 -3.34 1.62 7.97
C LEU A 76 -3.85 2.25 6.69
N ASP A 77 -4.61 3.31 6.84
CA ASP A 77 -5.15 4.09 5.74
C ASP A 77 -4.60 5.50 5.86
N ILE A 78 -3.61 5.79 5.02
CA ILE A 78 -2.68 6.91 5.17
C ILE A 78 -2.98 7.92 4.06
N PRO A 79 -3.47 9.13 4.40
CA PRO A 79 -3.58 10.20 3.43
C PRO A 79 -2.17 10.65 3.01
N VAL A 80 -1.99 10.86 1.72
CA VAL A 80 -0.73 11.34 1.13
C VAL A 80 -0.99 12.60 0.31
N ASN A 81 0.05 13.35 -0.02
CA ASN A 81 -0.07 14.52 -0.91
C ASN A 81 -0.42 14.07 -2.34
N GLU A 82 -1.03 14.94 -3.14
CA GLU A 82 -1.35 14.63 -4.55
C GLU A 82 -0.10 14.33 -5.39
N GLU A 83 1.02 14.92 -5.01
CA GLU A 83 2.34 14.74 -5.62
C GLU A 83 3.10 13.52 -5.06
N PHE A 84 2.49 12.74 -4.16
CA PHE A 84 3.16 11.62 -3.49
C PHE A 84 3.60 10.53 -4.48
N GLY A 85 4.88 10.16 -4.43
CA GLY A 85 5.50 9.28 -5.42
C GLY A 85 5.80 9.95 -6.76
N GLY A 86 5.91 11.29 -6.74
CA GLY A 86 6.09 12.19 -7.87
C GLY A 86 7.39 12.00 -8.64
N GLY A 87 7.20 11.81 -9.93
CA GLY A 87 8.05 12.24 -11.04
C GLY A 87 7.14 12.25 -12.27
N ASP A 88 7.35 13.15 -13.22
CA ASP A 88 6.60 13.28 -14.49
C ASP A 88 6.69 12.04 -15.41
N TYR A 89 6.35 10.85 -14.93
CA TYR A 89 6.00 9.75 -15.82
C TYR A 89 4.50 9.85 -16.07
N LYS A 90 4.15 10.56 -17.15
CA LYS A 90 2.89 10.31 -17.84
C LYS A 90 2.88 8.83 -18.21
N VAL A 91 2.30 7.98 -17.35
CA VAL A 91 1.80 6.68 -17.82
C VAL A 91 0.68 7.07 -18.77
N ALA A 92 0.99 7.12 -20.06
CA ALA A 92 -0.04 7.14 -21.08
C ALA A 92 -0.91 5.91 -20.79
N ALA A 93 -2.10 6.15 -20.24
CA ALA A 93 -3.07 5.11 -20.04
C ALA A 93 -3.38 4.56 -21.44
N LEU A 94 -2.78 3.42 -21.79
CA LEU A 94 -3.15 2.74 -23.01
C LEU A 94 -4.64 2.37 -22.87
N PRO A 95 -5.49 2.80 -23.82
CA PRO A 95 -6.91 2.47 -23.76
C PRO A 95 -7.07 0.96 -23.67
N MET A 96 -7.78 0.49 -22.63
CA MET A 96 -8.12 -0.92 -22.38
C MET A 96 -8.82 -1.61 -23.57
N HIS A 97 -9.22 -0.87 -24.59
CA HIS A 97 -9.83 -1.38 -25.81
C HIS A 97 -8.86 -1.94 -26.86
N GLN A 98 -7.54 -1.75 -26.70
CA GLN A 98 -6.58 -2.30 -27.68
C GLN A 98 -6.08 -3.73 -27.34
N LEU A 99 -6.11 -4.15 -26.07
CA LEU A 99 -5.62 -5.49 -25.69
C LEU A 99 -6.55 -6.66 -26.09
N ARG A 100 -7.78 -6.37 -26.54
CA ARG A 100 -8.76 -7.42 -26.89
C ARG A 100 -8.74 -7.83 -28.37
N ARG A 101 -7.96 -7.16 -29.24
CA ARG A 101 -7.92 -7.48 -30.68
C ARG A 101 -6.76 -8.35 -31.14
N GLU A 102 -5.76 -8.63 -30.31
CA GLU A 102 -4.65 -9.52 -30.70
C GLU A 102 -4.89 -11.01 -30.42
N ALA A 103 -6.03 -11.38 -29.81
CA ALA A 103 -6.38 -12.79 -29.57
C ALA A 103 -7.28 -13.41 -30.66
N ALA A 104 -7.43 -12.77 -31.81
CA ALA A 104 -8.24 -13.32 -32.90
C ALA A 104 -7.63 -12.99 -34.28
N ALA A 105 -6.75 -13.87 -34.75
CA ALA A 105 -6.46 -14.02 -36.16
C ALA A 105 -6.35 -15.52 -36.51
N PRO A 106 -6.69 -15.89 -37.76
CA PRO A 106 -7.40 -17.14 -38.08
C PRO A 106 -6.45 -18.29 -38.43
N GLN A 107 -6.85 -19.53 -38.16
CA GLN A 107 -6.23 -20.69 -38.82
C GLN A 107 -6.91 -20.92 -40.16
N VAL A 108 -6.18 -20.63 -41.23
CA VAL A 108 -6.52 -20.97 -42.62
C VAL A 108 -6.03 -22.37 -42.93
N THR A 109 -6.94 -23.12 -43.55
CA THR A 109 -6.95 -24.42 -44.23
C THR A 109 -5.63 -25.00 -44.74
N ASN A 110 -5.56 -26.34 -44.76
CA ASN A 110 -5.05 -27.10 -45.89
C ASN A 110 -5.97 -28.30 -46.17
#